data_AF-X1PXU0-F1
#
_entry.id   AF-X1PXU0-F1
#
_cell.length_a   1.000
_cell.length_b   1.000
_cell.length_c   1.000
_cell.angle_alpha   90.00
_cell.angle_beta   90.00
_cell.angle_gamma   90.00
#
_symmetry.space_group_name_H-M   'P 1'
#
loop_
_entity.id
_entity.type
_entity.pdbx_description
1 polymer ?
#
loop_
_entity_poly.entity_id
_entity_poly.type
_entity_poly.pdbx_seq_one_letter_code
_entity_poly.pdbx_strand_id
1 'polypeptide(L)'
;MSSAQRMGIIWVVKDPDGYTVEEHSEWEKWPYTSPGGEHHFIGGRFDLDKPETWTIMVGLFISPEGSIAVDAYGGVLCTIKAAVPEPEFRGFAVTEYVTR
;
A
#
# COMPACT_ATOMS: atom_id res chain seq x y z
N MET A 1 3.07 35.07 -16.20
CA MET A 1 3.83 33.86 -16.55
C MET A 1 2.97 32.67 -16.15
N SER A 2 2.60 31.79 -17.08
CA SER A 2 1.97 30.52 -16.72
C SER A 2 3.04 29.64 -16.08
N SER A 3 2.90 29.30 -14.81
CA SER A 3 3.74 28.25 -14.20
C SER A 3 3.44 26.93 -14.91
N ALA A 4 4.48 26.14 -15.20
CA ALA A 4 4.28 24.79 -15.73
C ALA A 4 3.42 23.98 -14.75
N GLN A 5 2.43 23.25 -15.28
CA GLN A 5 1.67 22.28 -14.50
C GLN A 5 2.62 21.17 -14.04
N ARG A 6 2.50 20.77 -12.78
CA ARG A 6 3.28 19.67 -12.20
C ARG A 6 2.40 18.81 -11.33
N MET A 7 2.67 17.50 -11.36
CA MET A 7 1.94 16.53 -10.55
C MET A 7 2.50 16.49 -9.13
N GLY A 8 1.62 16.27 -8.16
CA GLY A 8 1.98 16.03 -6.78
C GLY A 8 1.24 14.83 -6.22
N ILE A 9 1.82 14.20 -5.21
CA ILE A 9 1.20 13.09 -4.52
C ILE A 9 1.44 13.20 -3.01
N ILE A 10 0.49 12.70 -2.25
CA ILE A 10 0.68 12.28 -0.87
C ILE A 10 0.10 10.89 -0.71
N TRP A 11 0.74 10.04 0.08
CA TRP A 11 0.07 8.86 0.61
C TRP A 11 0.53 8.52 2.02
N VAL A 12 -0.34 7.79 2.71
CA VAL A 12 -0.11 7.29 4.07
C VAL A 12 -0.60 5.85 4.13
N VAL A 13 0.28 4.93 4.56
CA VAL A 13 -0.06 3.54 4.83
C VAL A 13 -0.12 3.33 6.34
N LYS A 14 -1.19 2.68 6.79
CA LYS A 14 -1.36 2.28 8.19
C LYS A 14 -1.44 0.78 8.34
N ASP A 15 -0.82 0.31 9.41
CA ASP A 15 -0.93 -1.08 9.85
C ASP A 15 -2.31 -1.40 10.46
N PRO A 16 -2.59 -2.67 10.78
CA PRO A 16 -3.87 -3.07 11.37
C PRO A 16 -4.19 -2.44 12.72
N ASP A 17 -3.16 -2.04 13.48
CA ASP A 17 -3.33 -1.34 14.76
C ASP A 17 -3.57 0.17 14.57
N GLY A 18 -3.48 0.66 13.33
CA GLY A 18 -3.69 2.06 12.95
C GLY A 18 -2.42 2.93 13.00
N TYR A 19 -1.24 2.36 13.24
CA TYR A 19 0.03 3.09 13.19
C TYR A 19 0.44 3.37 11.75
N THR A 20 0.89 4.60 11.49
CA THR A 20 1.51 4.94 10.20
C THR A 20 2.84 4.23 10.07
N VAL A 21 2.93 3.34 9.09
CA VAL A 21 4.17 2.63 8.75
C VAL A 21 4.96 3.32 7.64
N GLU A 22 4.25 4.10 6.82
CA GLU A 22 4.85 4.81 5.71
C GLU A 22 4.00 6.03 5.36
N GLU A 23 4.71 7.14 5.09
CA GLU A 23 4.14 8.40 4.64
C GLU A 23 5.08 8.98 3.60
N HIS A 24 4.54 9.30 2.43
CA HIS A 24 5.29 9.87 1.31
C HIS A 24 4.59 11.09 0.77
N SER A 25 5.38 12.10 0.42
CA SER A 25 4.89 13.30 -0.22
C SER A 25 5.94 13.81 -1.21
N GLU A 26 5.53 14.00 -2.46
CA GLU A 26 6.42 14.51 -3.48
C GLU A 26 5.68 15.35 -4.52
N TRP A 27 6.37 16.38 -5.00
CA TRP A 27 6.02 17.07 -6.23
C TRP A 27 7.01 16.69 -7.31
N GLU A 28 6.49 16.50 -8.51
CA GLU A 28 7.27 16.31 -9.71
C GLU A 28 8.34 17.40 -9.87
N LYS A 29 9.56 16.95 -10.18
CA LYS A 29 10.73 17.79 -10.42
C LYS A 29 10.99 17.90 -11.92
N TRP A 30 11.72 18.94 -12.30
CA TRP A 30 12.14 19.14 -13.69
C TRP A 30 12.99 17.95 -14.17
N PRO A 31 12.83 17.47 -15.43
CA PRO A 31 11.95 17.99 -16.49
C PRO A 31 10.50 17.52 -16.33
N TYR A 32 9.56 18.46 -16.24
CA TYR A 32 8.14 18.17 -16.06
C TYR A 32 7.59 17.26 -17.17
N THR A 33 6.62 16.43 -16.82
CA THR A 33 5.97 15.48 -17.70
C THR A 33 5.16 16.22 -18.75
N SER A 34 5.40 15.88 -20.01
CA SER A 34 4.67 16.46 -21.14
C SER A 34 3.22 15.96 -21.15
N PRO A 35 2.28 16.69 -21.77
CA PRO A 35 0.90 16.24 -21.89
C PRO A 35 0.80 14.82 -22.47
N GLY A 36 0.02 13.96 -21.81
CA GLY A 36 -0.13 12.55 -22.18
C GLY A 36 1.03 11.64 -21.76
N GLY A 37 2.07 12.18 -21.10
CA GLY A 37 3.11 11.40 -20.46
C GLY A 37 2.71 10.89 -19.07
N GLU A 38 3.53 10.00 -18.53
CA GLU A 38 3.33 9.41 -17.21
C GLU A 38 4.47 9.82 -16.27
N HIS A 39 4.13 10.16 -15.02
CA HIS A 39 5.08 10.45 -13.96
C HIS A 39 4.97 9.38 -12.86
N HIS A 40 6.08 8.72 -12.55
CA HIS A 40 6.13 7.72 -11.48
C HIS A 40 6.52 8.34 -10.16
N PHE A 41 5.69 8.11 -9.14
CA PHE A 41 6.04 8.40 -7.75
C PHE A 41 6.46 7.11 -7.06
N ILE A 42 7.61 7.15 -6.36
CA ILE A 42 8.17 6.02 -5.64
C ILE A 42 8.48 6.49 -4.22
N GLY A 43 7.84 5.89 -3.22
CA GLY A 43 8.10 6.18 -1.82
C GLY A 43 8.92 5.11 -1.13
N GLY A 44 8.63 4.92 0.16
CA GLY A 44 9.39 4.06 1.04
C GLY A 44 9.17 2.56 0.79
N ARG A 45 9.95 1.75 1.51
CA ARG A 45 9.69 0.32 1.68
C ARG A 45 9.38 0.05 3.14
N PHE A 46 8.43 -0.84 3.39
CA PHE A 46 8.03 -1.28 4.71
C PHE A 46 7.67 -2.76 4.67
N ASP A 47 7.71 -3.42 5.83
CA ASP A 47 7.37 -4.82 5.97
C ASP A 47 5.89 -4.98 6.31
N LEU A 48 5.30 -6.02 5.75
CA LEU A 48 3.92 -6.44 5.95
C LEU A 48 3.90 -7.59 6.97
N ASP A 49 4.21 -7.26 8.23
CA ASP A 49 4.57 -8.20 9.29
C ASP A 49 3.40 -8.59 10.23
N LYS A 50 2.26 -7.92 10.09
CA LYS A 50 1.06 -8.15 10.90
C LYS A 50 -0.06 -8.81 10.09
N PRO A 51 -0.73 -9.84 10.65
CA PRO A 51 -1.97 -10.33 10.08
C PRO A 51 -3.05 -9.24 10.18
N GLU A 52 -4.16 -9.43 9.45
CA GLU A 52 -5.29 -8.49 9.34
C GLU A 52 -5.13 -7.42 8.24
N THR A 53 -5.96 -6.38 8.33
CA THR A 53 -6.20 -5.43 7.23
C THR A 53 -5.32 -4.21 7.36
N TRP A 54 -4.57 -3.92 6.31
CA TRP A 54 -3.76 -2.73 6.14
C TRP A 54 -4.53 -1.69 5.33
N THR A 55 -4.37 -0.42 5.64
CA THR A 55 -5.09 0.68 4.96
C THR A 55 -4.15 1.67 4.30
N ILE A 56 -4.63 2.31 3.24
CA ILE A 56 -3.90 3.36 2.53
C ILE A 56 -4.83 4.53 2.23
N MET A 57 -4.28 5.73 2.34
CA MET A 57 -4.86 6.98 1.83
C MET A 57 -3.89 7.54 0.80
N VAL A 58 -4.37 7.88 -0.40
CA VAL A 58 -3.58 8.48 -1.49
C VAL A 58 -4.34 9.70 -2.01
N GLY A 59 -3.64 10.81 -2.22
CA GLY A 59 -4.17 12.00 -2.86
C GLY A 59 -3.25 12.48 -3.97
N LEU A 60 -3.82 12.75 -5.14
CA LEU A 60 -3.13 13.32 -6.31
C LEU A 60 -3.44 14.82 -6.42
N PHE A 61 -2.45 15.61 -6.82
CA PHE A 61 -2.56 17.07 -6.91
C PHE A 61 -1.95 17.59 -8.22
N ILE A 62 -2.42 18.76 -8.66
CA ILE A 62 -1.87 19.50 -9.81
C ILE A 62 -1.62 20.94 -9.38
N SER A 63 -0.39 21.45 -9.52
CA SER A 63 -0.05 22.86 -9.27
C SER A 63 -0.11 23.66 -10.58
N PRO A 64 -0.51 24.95 -10.59
CA PRO A 64 -0.77 25.86 -9.46
C PRO A 64 -2.19 25.77 -8.88
N GLU A 65 -3.05 24.93 -9.43
CA GLU A 65 -4.45 24.75 -9.00
C GLU A 65 -4.57 24.08 -7.61
N GLY A 66 -3.47 23.46 -7.15
CA GLY A 66 -3.42 22.39 -6.15
C GLY A 66 -3.51 22.80 -4.69
N SER A 67 -4.65 23.37 -4.29
CA SER A 67 -5.07 23.34 -2.86
C SER A 67 -6.05 22.21 -2.55
N ILE A 68 -6.54 21.49 -3.58
CA ILE A 68 -7.48 20.37 -3.46
C ILE A 68 -6.93 19.20 -4.27
N ALA A 69 -7.12 17.98 -3.77
CA ALA A 69 -6.75 16.77 -4.51
C ALA A 69 -7.63 16.63 -5.76
N VAL A 70 -7.00 16.37 -6.92
CA VAL A 70 -7.71 16.14 -8.18
C VAL A 70 -8.32 14.74 -8.24
N ASP A 71 -7.73 13.80 -7.51
CA ASP A 71 -8.24 12.47 -7.27
C ASP A 71 -7.70 11.95 -5.94
N ALA A 72 -8.44 11.05 -5.30
CA ALA A 72 -8.04 10.46 -4.03
C ALA A 72 -8.64 9.07 -3.86
N TYR A 73 -7.86 8.19 -3.25
CA TYR A 73 -8.29 6.87 -2.82
C TYR A 73 -8.03 6.71 -1.32
N GLY A 74 -9.01 6.17 -0.62
CA GLY A 74 -8.90 5.85 0.80
C GLY A 74 -9.59 4.53 1.09
N GLY A 75 -8.83 3.55 1.59
CA GLY A 75 -9.42 2.24 1.85
C GLY A 75 -8.41 1.17 2.21
N VAL A 76 -8.79 -0.07 1.92
CA VAL A 76 -7.96 -1.25 2.15
C VAL A 76 -6.81 -1.27 1.15
N LEU A 77 -5.59 -1.41 1.65
CA LEU A 77 -4.42 -1.72 0.84
C LEU A 77 -4.37 -3.22 0.56
N CYS A 78 -4.41 -4.03 1.62
CA CYS A 78 -4.43 -5.48 1.55
C CYS A 78 -4.90 -6.09 2.87
N THR A 79 -5.18 -7.39 2.87
CA THR A 79 -5.46 -8.16 4.08
C THR A 79 -4.51 -9.35 4.12
N ILE A 80 -3.74 -9.46 5.20
CA ILE A 80 -2.80 -10.55 5.42
C ILE A 80 -3.48 -11.61 6.25
N LYS A 81 -3.53 -12.83 5.73
CA LYS A 81 -4.00 -13.98 6.50
C LYS A 81 -2.91 -14.42 7.46
N ALA A 82 -3.28 -14.67 8.72
CA ALA A 82 -2.38 -15.31 9.65
C ALA A 82 -1.86 -16.62 9.05
N ALA A 83 -0.54 -16.81 9.13
CA ALA A 83 0.05 -18.09 8.77
C ALA A 83 -0.56 -19.17 9.67
N VAL A 84 -1.20 -20.17 9.08
CA VAL A 84 -1.59 -21.36 9.84
C VAL A 84 -0.28 -22.08 10.16
N PRO A 85 0.08 -22.27 11.44
CA PRO A 85 1.28 -23.04 11.75
C PRO A 85 1.13 -24.42 11.10
N GLU A 86 2.19 -24.91 10.44
CA GLU A 86 2.18 -26.30 9.98
C GLU A 86 1.93 -27.19 11.19
N PRO A 87 0.97 -28.14 11.13
CA PRO A 87 0.71 -28.99 12.27
C PRO A 87 1.98 -29.74 12.65
N GLU A 88 2.36 -29.67 13.93
CA GLU A 88 3.55 -30.32 14.50
C GLU A 88 3.54 -31.85 14.30
N PHE A 89 2.37 -32.41 14.02
CA PHE A 89 2.18 -33.81 13.70
C PHE A 89 1.69 -34.00 12.26
N ARG A 90 2.52 -34.66 11.45
CA ARG A 90 2.18 -35.21 10.13
C ARG A 90 2.36 -36.73 10.18
N GLY A 91 1.50 -37.46 9.44
CA GLY A 91 1.66 -38.91 9.26
C GLY A 91 0.84 -39.81 10.18
N PHE A 92 -0.22 -39.31 10.82
CA PHE A 92 -1.19 -40.21 11.46
C PHE A 92 -1.97 -40.98 10.39
N ALA A 93 -1.63 -42.26 10.25
CA ALA A 93 -2.41 -43.24 9.52
C ALA A 93 -2.70 -44.42 10.46
N VAL A 94 -3.93 -44.92 10.43
CA VAL A 94 -4.26 -46.20 11.06
C VAL A 94 -3.54 -47.28 10.24
N THR A 95 -2.44 -47.81 10.76
CA THR A 95 -1.68 -48.88 10.09
C THR A 95 -2.38 -50.23 10.23
N GLU A 96 -3.11 -50.43 11.33
CA GLU A 96 -3.81 -51.67 11.61
C GLU A 96 -4.99 -51.41 12.56
N TYR A 97 -6.09 -52.11 12.34
CA TYR A 97 -7.25 -52.12 13.23
C TYR A 97 -7.43 -53.54 13.76
N VAL A 98 -7.24 -53.72 15.07
CA VAL A 98 -7.39 -55.03 15.74
C VAL A 98 -8.73 -55.07 16.46
N THR A 99 -9.61 -55.96 16.02
CA THR A 99 -10.86 -56.30 16.73
C THR A 99 -10.60 -57.42 17.73
N ARG A 100 -11.26 -57.32 18.89
CA ARG A 100 -11.19 -58.32 19.96
C ARG A 100 -12.11 -59.50 19.71
#